data_AF-A0A3C1SSF4-F1
#
_entry.id   AF-A0A3C1SSF4-F1
#
_cell.length_a   1.000
_cell.length_b   1.000
_cell.length_c   1.000
_cell.angle_alpha   90.00
_cell.angle_beta   90.00
_cell.angle_gamma   90.00
#
_symmetry.space_group_name_H-M   'P 1'
#
loop_
_entity.id
_entity.type
_entity.pdbx_description
1 polymer ?
#
loop_
_entity_poly.entity_id
_entity_poly.type
_entity_poly.pdbx_seq_one_letter_code
_entity_poly.pdbx_strand_id
1 'polypeptide(L)' 'MAKKFIVELLGADGKGVSGVPVKASGCPELTTSPVGTTLFLTDEPQVTVTIGGKEAFKAAIDAVPERLVFIQDGGGWKQK' A
#
# COMPACT_ATOMS: atom_id res chain seq x y z
N MET A 1 0.72 -16.78 -10.36
CA MET A 1 -0.69 -16.63 -9.93
C MET A 1 -0.88 -15.19 -9.51
N ALA A 2 -1.97 -14.54 -9.89
CA ALA A 2 -2.21 -13.15 -9.47
C ALA A 2 -2.59 -13.08 -7.98
N LYS A 3 -2.08 -12.08 -7.27
CA LYS A 3 -2.37 -11.77 -5.88
C LYS A 3 -3.17 -10.49 -5.78
N LYS A 4 -4.32 -10.59 -5.12
CA LYS A 4 -5.14 -9.45 -4.71
C LYS A 4 -4.74 -9.02 -3.30
N PHE A 5 -4.53 -7.73 -3.07
CA PHE A 5 -4.30 -7.19 -1.74
C PHE A 5 -4.74 -5.72 -1.63
N ILE A 6 -4.93 -5.27 -0.40
CA ILE A 6 -5.32 -3.90 -0.05
C ILE A 6 -4.12 -3.21 0.58
N VAL A 7 -3.87 -1.96 0.20
CA VAL A 7 -3.01 -1.04 0.96
C VAL A 7 -3.91 -0.06 1.69
N GLU A 8 -3.79 -0.02 3.00
CA GLU A 8 -4.54 0.85 3.91
C GLU A 8 -3.58 1.81 4.62
N LEU A 9 -3.86 3.10 4.49
CA LEU A 9 -3.08 4.18 5.07
C LEU A 9 -3.90 4.85 6.17
N LEU A 10 -3.37 4.82 7.39
CA LEU A 10 -3.99 5.39 8.58
C LEU A 10 -3.17 6.56 9.10
N GLY A 11 -3.84 7.61 9.59
CA GLY A 11 -3.23 8.70 10.34
C GLY A 11 -2.82 8.22 11.73
N ALA A 12 -2.13 9.08 12.47
CA ALA A 12 -1.79 8.81 13.88
C ALA A 12 -3.03 8.65 14.78
N ASP A 13 -4.19 9.17 14.35
CA ASP A 13 -5.49 9.01 15.00
C ASP A 13 -6.22 7.72 14.61
N GLY A 14 -5.60 6.88 13.77
CA GLY A 14 -6.17 5.62 13.29
C GLY A 14 -7.21 5.77 12.18
N LYS A 15 -7.43 6.98 11.63
CA LYS A 15 -8.38 7.21 10.53
C LYS A 15 -7.71 7.09 9.17
N GLY A 16 -8.48 6.69 8.16
CA GLY A 16 -8.01 6.59 6.79
C GLY A 16 -7.49 7.92 6.23
N VAL A 17 -6.33 7.89 5.58
CA VAL A 17 -5.73 9.08 4.93
C VAL A 17 -5.98 9.04 3.43
N SER A 18 -6.87 9.90 2.97
CA SER A 18 -7.24 10.03 1.55
C SER A 18 -6.22 10.83 0.73
N GLY A 19 -6.23 10.65 -0.60
CA GLY A 19 -5.47 11.54 -1.49
C GLY A 19 -3.99 11.21 -1.60
N VAL A 20 -3.53 10.10 -1.03
CA VAL A 20 -2.11 9.70 -1.05
C VAL A 20 -1.85 8.81 -2.27
N PRO A 21 -0.84 9.12 -3.10
CA PRO A 21 -0.46 8.26 -4.21
C PRO A 21 0.21 6.98 -3.70
N VAL A 22 -0.24 5.84 -4.21
CA VAL A 22 0.25 4.50 -3.90
C VAL A 22 0.44 3.74 -5.20
N LYS A 23 1.57 3.06 -5.35
CA LYS A 23 1.86 2.19 -6.50
C LYS A 23 2.31 0.82 -6.02
N ALA A 24 1.87 -0.22 -6.73
CA ALA A 24 2.35 -1.58 -6.58
C ALA A 24 3.05 -2.05 -7.87
N SER A 25 3.99 -2.99 -7.77
CA SER A 25 4.61 -3.64 -8.94
C SER A 25 3.56 -4.13 -9.93
N GLY A 26 3.76 -3.86 -11.23
CA GLY A 26 2.85 -4.29 -12.30
C GLY A 26 1.52 -3.53 -12.36
N CYS A 27 1.31 -2.51 -11.52
CA CYS A 27 0.09 -1.71 -11.48
C CYS A 27 0.36 -0.23 -11.80
N PRO A 28 -0.63 0.49 -12.36
CA PRO A 28 -0.59 1.96 -12.40
C PRO A 28 -0.62 2.53 -10.97
N GLU A 29 -0.12 3.76 -10.82
CA GLU A 29 -0.27 4.50 -9.57
C GLU A 29 -1.74 4.84 -9.35
N LEU A 30 -2.21 4.64 -8.12
CA LEU A 30 -3.56 4.96 -7.68
C LEU A 30 -3.50 5.96 -6.53
N THR A 31 -4.61 6.62 -6.27
CA THR A 31 -4.76 7.51 -5.11
C THR A 31 -5.64 6.84 -4.06
N THR A 32 -5.30 6.95 -2.78
CA THR A 32 -6.14 6.39 -1.70
C THR A 32 -7.55 6.97 -1.71
N SER A 33 -8.53 6.09 -1.48
CA SER A 33 -9.95 6.43 -1.32
C SER A 33 -10.18 7.37 -0.12
N PRO A 34 -11.39 7.92 0.06
CA PRO A 34 -11.74 8.70 1.24
C PRO A 34 -11.53 7.99 2.59
N VAL A 35 -11.47 6.65 2.59
CA VAL A 35 -11.20 5.84 3.78
C VAL A 35 -9.76 5.32 3.84
N GLY A 36 -8.85 5.88 3.02
CA GLY A 36 -7.42 5.59 3.09
C GLY A 36 -6.99 4.30 2.41
N THR A 37 -7.78 3.75 1.49
CA THR A 37 -7.49 2.42 0.89
C THR A 37 -7.23 2.49 -0.61
N THR A 38 -6.37 1.60 -1.10
CA THR A 38 -6.25 1.21 -2.52
C THR A 38 -6.27 -0.31 -2.62
N LEU A 39 -6.72 -0.84 -3.76
CA LEU A 39 -6.79 -2.28 -4.02
C LEU A 39 -5.99 -2.58 -5.27
N PHE A 40 -5.09 -3.57 -5.17
CA PHE A 40 -4.23 -4.00 -6.26
C PHE A 40 -4.47 -5.46 -6.59
N LEU A 41 -4.24 -5.80 -7.86
CA LEU A 41 -4.17 -7.15 -8.38
C LEU A 41 -2.93 -7.20 -9.27
N THR A 42 -1.95 -8.02 -8.89
CA THR A 42 -0.68 -8.15 -9.62
C THR A 42 -0.25 -9.61 -9.68
N ASP A 43 0.42 -10.00 -10.73
CA ASP A 43 1.05 -11.32 -10.91
C ASP A 43 2.58 -11.24 -10.93
N GLU A 44 3.13 -10.08 -10.58
CA GLU A 44 4.57 -9.85 -10.46
C GLU A 44 5.19 -10.76 -9.38
N PRO A 45 6.30 -11.46 -9.66
CA PRO A 45 6.90 -12.40 -8.71
C PRO A 45 7.39 -11.73 -7.43
N GLN A 46 7.74 -10.45 -7.50
CA GLN A 46 8.12 -9.62 -6.37
C GLN A 46 7.27 -8.35 -6.34
N VAL A 47 6.58 -8.15 -5.22
CA VAL A 47 5.71 -6.99 -5.01
C VAL A 47 6.47 -5.95 -4.22
N THR A 48 6.66 -4.79 -4.83
CA THR A 48 7.11 -3.56 -4.19
C THR A 48 5.91 -2.61 -4.10
N VAL A 49 5.68 -2.03 -2.92
CA VAL A 49 4.69 -0.96 -2.73
C VAL A 49 5.42 0.33 -2.43
N THR A 50 5.10 1.38 -3.17
CA THR A 50 5.53 2.75 -2.89
C THR A 50 4.37 3.60 -2.43
N ILE A 51 4.61 4.49 -1.47
CA ILE A 51 3.65 5.45 -0.94
C ILE A 51 4.28 6.83 -1.01
N GLY A 52 3.65 7.79 -1.70
CA GLY A 52 4.24 9.13 -1.87
C GLY A 52 5.59 9.10 -2.60
N GLY A 53 5.78 8.15 -3.52
CA GLY A 53 7.04 7.97 -4.25
C GLY A 53 8.17 7.28 -3.47
N LYS A 54 7.95 6.87 -2.22
CA LYS A 54 8.95 6.15 -1.40
C LYS A 54 8.58 4.68 -1.24
N GLU A 55 9.55 3.78 -1.33
CA GLU A 55 9.35 2.34 -1.04
C GLU A 55 8.93 2.15 0.42
N ALA A 56 7.84 1.44 0.64
CA ALA A 56 7.27 1.17 1.96
C ALA A 56 7.20 -0.34 2.28
N PHE A 57 7.18 -1.19 1.26
CA PHE A 57 7.13 -2.64 1.41
C PHE A 57 7.74 -3.33 0.20
N LYS A 58 8.37 -4.49 0.44
CA LYS A 58 8.91 -5.36 -0.60
C LYS A 58 8.92 -6.81 -0.14
N ALA A 59 8.29 -7.71 -0.89
CA ALA A 59 8.32 -9.15 -0.63
C ALA A 59 8.04 -9.97 -1.91
N ALA A 60 8.29 -11.28 -1.84
CA ALA A 60 7.79 -12.22 -2.84
C ALA A 60 6.25 -12.24 -2.83
N ILE A 61 5.62 -12.46 -3.99
CA ILE A 61 4.15 -12.40 -4.15
C ILE A 61 3.39 -13.31 -3.18
N ASP A 62 3.95 -14.49 -2.87
CA ASP A 62 3.34 -15.47 -1.96
C ASP A 62 3.40 -15.03 -0.49
N ALA A 63 4.32 -14.12 -0.14
CA ALA A 63 4.46 -13.54 1.20
C ALA A 63 3.66 -12.25 1.40
N VAL A 64 2.97 -11.76 0.37
CA VAL A 64 2.14 -10.55 0.47
C VAL A 64 0.87 -10.89 1.26
N PRO A 65 0.59 -10.18 2.37
CA PRO A 65 -0.66 -10.35 3.10
C PRO A 65 -1.83 -9.83 2.27
N GLU A 66 -3.07 -10.24 2.61
CA GLU A 66 -4.27 -9.70 1.94
C GLU A 66 -4.45 -8.19 2.18
N ARG A 67 -3.87 -7.68 3.26
CA ARG A 67 -3.93 -6.28 3.64
C ARG A 67 -2.60 -5.82 4.24
N LEU A 68 -2.02 -4.78 3.66
CA LEU A 68 -0.90 -4.04 4.19
C LEU A 68 -1.42 -2.76 4.85
N VAL A 69 -1.17 -2.61 6.15
CA VAL A 69 -1.61 -1.43 6.91
C VAL A 69 -0.39 -0.59 7.26
N PHE A 70 -0.44 0.69 6.96
CA PHE A 70 0.60 1.66 7.30
C PHE A 70 0.02 2.78 8.15
N ILE A 71 0.74 3.19 9.18
CA ILE A 71 0.41 4.35 10.01
C ILE A 71 1.38 5.49 9.68
N GLN A 72 0.85 6.70 9.57
CA GLN A 72 1.64 7.91 9.34
C GLN A 72 2.54 8.20 10.56
N ASP A 73 3.83 8.36 10.32
CA ASP A 73 4.85 8.60 11.36
C ASP A 73 5.82 9.69 10.92
N GLY A 74 5.77 10.86 11.55
CA GLY A 74 6.76 11.95 11.38
C GLY A 74 6.99 12.43 9.93
N GLY A 75 6.00 12.30 9.04
CA GLY A 75 6.13 12.63 7.60
C GLY A 75 6.46 11.45 6.68
N GLY A 76 6.50 10.24 7.22
CA GLY A 76 6.61 8.97 6.50
C GLY A 76 5.48 7.99 6.84
N TRP A 77 5.68 6.72 6.48
CA TRP A 77 4.74 5.63 6.69
C TRP A 77 5.47 4.45 7.32
N LYS A 78 4.88 3.89 8.38
CA LYS A 78 5.41 2.70 9.06
C LYS A 78 4.40 1.56 8.94
N GLN A 79 4.85 0.39 8.53
CA GLN A 79 4.01 -0.79 8.49
C GLN A 79 3.61 -1.20 9.92
N LYS A 80 2.32 -1.47 10.12
CA LYS A 80 1.74 -1.96 11.37
C LYS A 80 1.84 -3.48 11.49
#